data_AF-A0A1M7C068-F1
#
_entry.id   AF-A0A1M7C068-F1
#
_cell.length_a   1.000
_cell.length_b   1.000
_cell.length_c   1.000
_cell.angle_alpha   90.00
_cell.angle_beta   90.00
_cell.angle_gamma   90.00
#
_symmetry.space_group_name_H-M   'P 1'
#
loop_
_entity.id
_entity.type
_entity.pdbx_description
1 polymer ?
#
loop_
_entity_poly.entity_id
_entity_poly.type
_entity_poly.pdbx_seq_one_letter_code
_entity_poly.pdbx_strand_id
1 'polypeptide(L)'
;MTAFLRSKLVPARPSMASVYGRAEVSRMAPADPAKALALAHAIPDAWYRAQALSYVAAHARESNVLKILREAVAAAYACADPYNTVAVMSWPLEAAYKRGHHDYAGGELERVLQLAPTVEPRASRAFALQCLWGGCYGADEAFAEPVWQAILRLCNPDHHWREARLFRYVAEVREARHPGHAAEVIAAMPIGKARAALARRFRVA
;
A
#
# COMPACT_ATOMS: atom_id res chain seq x y z
N MET A 1 29.16 -20.69 -20.96
CA MET A 1 27.72 -20.31 -20.90
C MET A 1 27.41 -19.68 -19.54
N THR A 2 28.02 -18.53 -19.24
CA THR A 2 28.09 -18.01 -17.84
C THR A 2 27.57 -16.57 -17.71
N ALA A 3 26.79 -16.11 -18.69
CA ALA A 3 26.23 -14.74 -18.71
C ALA A 3 24.69 -14.70 -18.60
N PHE A 4 24.00 -15.85 -18.63
CA PHE A 4 22.54 -15.90 -18.76
C PHE A 4 21.76 -15.88 -17.42
N LEU A 5 22.45 -15.89 -16.28
CA LEU A 5 21.83 -16.02 -14.95
C LEU A 5 21.80 -14.73 -14.11
N ARG A 6 22.29 -13.59 -14.64
CA ARG A 6 22.30 -12.31 -13.91
C ARG A 6 21.15 -11.35 -14.21
N SER A 7 20.25 -11.66 -15.16
CA SER A 7 19.24 -10.68 -15.61
C SER A 7 17.88 -10.72 -14.91
N LYS A 8 17.63 -11.63 -13.95
CA LYS A 8 16.28 -11.83 -13.37
C LYS A 8 16.10 -11.51 -11.88
N LEU A 9 17.08 -10.95 -11.17
CA LEU A 9 16.98 -10.84 -9.70
C LEU A 9 17.31 -9.46 -9.11
N VAL A 10 17.50 -8.43 -9.93
CA VAL A 10 17.55 -7.06 -9.44
C VAL A 10 16.54 -6.26 -10.26
N PRO A 11 15.39 -5.83 -9.67
CA PRO A 11 14.53 -4.88 -10.36
C PRO A 11 15.41 -3.69 -10.73
N ALA A 12 15.34 -3.26 -11.99
CA ALA A 12 16.10 -2.12 -12.48
C ALA A 12 15.91 -0.98 -11.48
N ARG A 13 17.02 -0.39 -11.02
CA ARG A 13 16.94 0.76 -10.12
C ARG A 13 16.01 1.78 -10.76
N PRO A 14 15.04 2.32 -10.02
CA PRO A 14 14.12 3.28 -10.61
C PRO A 14 14.90 4.46 -11.17
N SER A 15 14.49 4.92 -12.33
CA SER A 15 15.16 6.03 -12.99
C SER A 15 15.02 7.28 -12.12
N MET A 16 16.06 8.11 -12.09
CA MET A 16 15.97 9.42 -11.42
C MET A 16 14.86 10.28 -12.05
N ALA A 17 14.61 10.11 -13.36
CA ALA A 17 13.49 10.72 -14.05
C ALA A 17 12.14 10.37 -13.41
N SER A 18 11.90 9.12 -13.02
CA SER A 18 10.67 8.71 -12.33
C SER A 18 10.55 9.26 -10.91
N VAL A 19 11.66 9.26 -10.16
CA VAL A 19 11.67 9.79 -8.79
C VAL A 19 11.35 11.28 -8.79
N TYR A 20 12.03 12.04 -9.64
CA TYR A 20 11.79 13.48 -9.79
C TYR A 20 10.43 13.76 -10.42
N GLY A 21 10.02 12.98 -11.43
CA GLY A 21 8.72 13.11 -12.08
C GLY A 21 7.58 12.97 -11.08
N ARG A 22 7.60 11.96 -10.21
CA ARG A 22 6.58 11.81 -9.15
C ARG A 22 6.57 13.02 -8.21
N ALA A 23 7.73 13.48 -7.75
CA ALA A 23 7.82 14.63 -6.84
C ALA A 23 7.26 15.91 -7.48
N GLU A 24 7.58 16.13 -8.75
CA GLU A 24 7.10 17.28 -9.52
C GLU A 24 5.60 17.20 -9.80
N VAL A 25 5.06 16.01 -10.09
CA VAL A 25 3.60 15.79 -10.16
C VAL A 25 2.94 16.18 -8.84
N SER A 26 3.49 15.73 -7.70
CA SER A 26 2.93 16.06 -6.39
C SER A 26 2.93 17.56 -6.10
N ARG A 27 3.96 18.28 -6.55
CA ARG A 27 4.03 19.73 -6.40
C ARG A 27 3.04 20.47 -7.30
N MET A 28 2.80 19.96 -8.51
CA MET A 28 2.04 20.64 -9.56
C MET A 28 0.54 20.38 -9.51
N ALA A 29 0.12 19.16 -9.15
CA ALA A 29 -1.28 18.74 -9.24
C ALA A 29 -2.30 19.66 -8.52
N PRO A 30 -2.01 20.25 -7.35
CA PRO A 30 -2.98 21.15 -6.70
C PRO A 30 -3.28 22.42 -7.50
N ALA A 31 -2.31 22.89 -8.31
CA ALA A 31 -2.44 24.12 -9.09
C ALA A 31 -2.84 23.85 -10.55
N ASP A 32 -2.30 22.78 -11.14
CA ASP A 32 -2.56 22.40 -12.53
C ASP A 32 -2.64 20.86 -12.67
N PRO A 33 -3.80 20.26 -12.36
CA PRO A 33 -4.00 18.82 -12.47
C PRO A 33 -3.82 18.30 -13.91
N ALA A 34 -4.10 19.11 -14.92
CA ALA A 34 -4.01 18.70 -16.32
C ALA A 34 -2.56 18.56 -16.76
N LYS A 35 -1.70 19.53 -16.42
CA LYS A 35 -0.26 19.45 -16.69
C LYS A 35 0.41 18.38 -15.84
N ALA A 36 -0.02 18.22 -14.59
CA ALA A 36 0.45 17.14 -13.72
C ALA A 36 0.09 15.76 -14.28
N LEU A 37 -1.10 15.60 -14.88
CA LEU A 37 -1.50 14.35 -15.55
C LEU A 37 -0.56 14.00 -16.71
N ALA A 38 -0.27 14.97 -17.57
CA ALA A 38 0.67 14.76 -18.69
C ALA A 38 2.06 14.33 -18.20
N LEU A 39 2.54 14.95 -17.12
CA LEU A 39 3.81 14.57 -16.50
C LEU A 39 3.75 13.16 -15.88
N ALA A 40 2.64 12.80 -15.22
CA ALA A 40 2.45 11.48 -14.66
C ALA A 40 2.49 10.38 -15.74
N HIS A 41 1.89 10.61 -16.91
CA HIS A 41 1.95 9.68 -18.05
C HIS A 41 3.36 9.48 -18.58
N ALA A 42 4.22 10.51 -18.53
CA ALA A 42 5.59 10.43 -19.01
C ALA A 42 6.53 9.67 -18.07
N ILE A 43 6.10 9.33 -16.84
CA ILE A 43 6.92 8.58 -15.89
C ILE A 43 7.10 7.14 -16.38
N PRO A 44 8.33 6.67 -16.64
CA PRO A 44 8.56 5.34 -17.22
C PRO A 44 8.31 4.20 -16.22
N ASP A 45 8.71 4.38 -14.96
CA ASP A 45 8.63 3.34 -13.94
C ASP A 45 7.20 3.20 -13.41
N ALA A 46 6.60 2.03 -13.61
CA ALA A 46 5.20 1.74 -13.28
C ALA A 46 4.85 2.07 -11.81
N TRP A 47 5.73 1.74 -10.87
CA TRP A 47 5.61 2.05 -9.44
C TRP A 47 5.43 3.56 -9.18
N TYR A 48 6.24 4.40 -9.83
CA TYR A 48 6.18 5.85 -9.66
C TYR A 48 5.01 6.47 -10.42
N ARG A 49 4.69 5.92 -11.60
CA ARG A 49 3.55 6.34 -12.40
C ARG A 49 2.22 6.09 -11.68
N ALA A 50 2.04 4.94 -11.04
CA ALA A 50 0.85 4.63 -10.24
C ALA A 50 0.66 5.64 -9.09
N GLN A 51 1.73 5.98 -8.37
CA GLN A 51 1.68 6.99 -7.30
C GLN A 51 1.34 8.38 -7.83
N ALA A 52 2.01 8.79 -8.91
CA ALA A 52 1.80 10.08 -9.54
C ALA A 52 0.35 10.25 -10.03
N LEU A 53 -0.18 9.25 -10.75
CA LEU A 53 -1.57 9.27 -11.22
C LEU A 53 -2.56 9.30 -10.06
N SER A 54 -2.32 8.55 -8.98
CA SER A 54 -3.16 8.59 -7.77
C SER A 54 -3.18 9.99 -7.13
N TYR A 55 -2.04 10.66 -7.09
CA TYR A 55 -1.94 12.03 -6.59
C TYR A 55 -2.68 13.02 -7.50
N VAL A 56 -2.58 12.87 -8.82
CA VAL A 56 -3.36 13.68 -9.77
C VAL A 56 -4.86 13.47 -9.55
N ALA A 57 -5.31 12.23 -9.36
CA ALA A 57 -6.71 11.92 -9.12
C ALA A 57 -7.28 12.63 -7.88
N ALA A 58 -6.46 12.86 -6.85
CA ALA A 58 -6.87 13.60 -5.65
C ALA A 58 -7.23 15.08 -5.91
N HIS A 59 -6.65 15.68 -6.96
CA HIS A 59 -6.83 17.09 -7.33
C HIS A 59 -7.59 17.30 -8.65
N ALA A 60 -7.93 16.22 -9.35
CA ALA A 60 -8.64 16.28 -10.62
C ALA A 60 -10.10 16.74 -10.45
N ARG A 61 -10.68 17.25 -11.54
CA ARG A 61 -12.13 17.46 -11.63
C ARG A 61 -12.85 16.11 -11.54
N GLU A 62 -13.99 16.09 -10.87
CA GLU A 62 -14.77 14.86 -10.60
C GLU A 62 -14.99 14.00 -11.84
N SER A 63 -15.31 14.63 -12.97
CA SER A 63 -15.52 13.94 -14.27
C SER A 63 -14.34 13.10 -14.75
N ASN A 64 -13.12 13.37 -14.27
CA ASN A 64 -11.89 12.70 -14.68
C ASN A 64 -11.33 11.74 -13.62
N VAL A 65 -11.78 11.83 -12.37
CA VAL A 65 -11.16 11.11 -11.24
C VAL A 65 -11.13 9.61 -11.51
N LEU A 66 -12.28 9.00 -11.80
CA LEU A 66 -12.37 7.55 -12.03
C LEU A 66 -11.56 7.08 -13.23
N LYS A 67 -11.42 7.90 -14.28
CA LYS A 67 -10.55 7.59 -15.43
C LYS A 67 -9.08 7.51 -14.99
N ILE A 68 -8.61 8.52 -14.25
CA ILE A 68 -7.23 8.59 -13.78
C ILE A 68 -6.93 7.47 -12.77
N LEU A 69 -7.89 7.13 -11.89
CA LEU A 69 -7.75 6.01 -10.96
C LEU A 69 -7.59 4.67 -11.69
N ARG A 70 -8.36 4.44 -12.77
CA ARG A 70 -8.18 3.24 -13.60
C ARG A 70 -6.80 3.16 -14.23
N GLU A 71 -6.26 4.29 -14.68
CA GLU A 71 -4.90 4.36 -15.21
C GLU A 71 -3.85 4.11 -14.11
N ALA A 72 -4.08 4.62 -12.88
CA ALA A 72 -3.20 4.39 -11.74
C ALA A 72 -3.17 2.92 -11.32
N VAL A 73 -4.34 2.26 -11.26
CA VAL A 73 -4.45 0.82 -11.02
C VAL A 73 -3.80 0.01 -12.15
N ALA A 74 -4.04 0.36 -13.41
CA ALA A 74 -3.37 -0.30 -14.53
C ALA A 74 -1.84 -0.19 -14.43
N ALA A 75 -1.31 0.97 -14.03
CA ALA A 75 0.11 1.15 -13.79
C ALA A 75 0.60 0.31 -12.60
N ALA A 76 -0.17 0.18 -11.51
CA ALA A 76 0.18 -0.66 -10.38
C ALA A 76 0.30 -2.14 -10.78
N TYR A 77 -0.63 -2.66 -11.58
CA TYR A 77 -0.59 -4.03 -12.08
C TYR A 77 0.47 -4.27 -13.17
N ALA A 78 1.03 -3.21 -13.75
CA ALA A 78 2.17 -3.29 -14.66
C ALA A 78 3.53 -3.35 -13.93
N CYS A 79 3.56 -3.33 -12.60
CA CYS A 79 4.77 -3.58 -11.83
C CYS A 79 5.34 -4.98 -12.10
N ALA A 80 6.67 -5.12 -11.99
CA ALA A 80 7.39 -6.31 -12.40
C ALA A 80 7.16 -7.53 -11.48
N ASP A 81 6.69 -7.32 -10.25
CA ASP A 81 6.54 -8.37 -9.25
C ASP A 81 5.35 -8.11 -8.30
N PRO A 82 4.80 -9.18 -7.67
CA PRO A 82 3.66 -9.07 -6.77
C PRO A 82 3.88 -8.15 -5.57
N TYR A 83 5.10 -8.08 -5.03
CA TYR A 83 5.40 -7.20 -3.90
C TYR A 83 5.15 -5.74 -4.31
N ASN A 84 5.68 -5.34 -5.47
CA ASN A 84 5.52 -4.00 -5.99
C ASN A 84 4.05 -3.69 -6.30
N THR A 85 3.32 -4.63 -6.90
CA THR A 85 1.89 -4.45 -7.17
C THR A 85 1.09 -4.25 -5.87
N VAL A 86 1.22 -5.15 -4.90
CA VAL A 86 0.45 -5.08 -3.64
C VAL A 86 0.76 -3.82 -2.85
N ALA A 87 2.04 -3.46 -2.74
CA ALA A 87 2.45 -2.31 -1.95
C ALA A 87 2.01 -0.98 -2.62
N VAL A 88 2.14 -0.83 -3.95
CA VAL A 88 1.80 0.42 -4.63
C VAL A 88 0.30 0.64 -4.75
N MET A 89 -0.52 -0.42 -4.75
CA MET A 89 -1.98 -0.32 -4.76
C MET A 89 -2.56 0.47 -3.58
N SER A 90 -1.79 0.67 -2.50
CA SER A 90 -2.14 1.60 -1.42
C SER A 90 -2.52 3.00 -1.92
N TRP A 91 -1.82 3.52 -2.95
CA TRP A 91 -2.02 4.87 -3.47
C TRP A 91 -3.33 5.04 -4.25
N PRO A 92 -3.63 4.24 -5.30
CA PRO A 92 -4.88 4.39 -6.02
C PRO A 92 -6.09 4.05 -5.16
N LEU A 93 -5.98 3.11 -4.22
CA LEU A 93 -7.07 2.76 -3.31
C LEU A 93 -7.35 3.90 -2.33
N GLU A 94 -6.33 4.47 -1.69
CA GLU A 94 -6.50 5.63 -0.81
C GLU A 94 -7.17 6.80 -1.56
N ALA A 95 -6.68 7.11 -2.76
CA ALA A 95 -7.26 8.16 -3.60
C ALA A 95 -8.72 7.84 -3.99
N ALA A 96 -9.01 6.61 -4.40
CA ALA A 96 -10.37 6.21 -4.76
C ALA A 96 -11.35 6.31 -3.58
N TYR A 97 -10.96 5.83 -2.39
CA TYR A 97 -11.76 5.94 -1.19
C TYR A 97 -11.99 7.40 -0.79
N LYS A 98 -10.94 8.23 -0.74
CA LYS A 98 -11.06 9.66 -0.40
C LYS A 98 -11.89 10.48 -1.40
N ARG A 99 -11.99 10.01 -2.64
CA ARG A 99 -12.81 10.62 -3.69
C ARG A 99 -14.23 10.03 -3.79
N GLY A 100 -14.62 9.13 -2.88
CA GLY A 100 -15.98 8.57 -2.84
C GLY A 100 -16.25 7.42 -3.81
N HIS A 101 -15.23 6.89 -4.49
CA HIS A 101 -15.37 5.77 -5.43
C HIS A 101 -15.25 4.41 -4.71
N HIS A 102 -16.06 4.20 -3.67
CA HIS A 102 -15.93 3.07 -2.76
C HIS A 102 -16.13 1.71 -3.43
N ASP A 103 -17.14 1.55 -4.28
CA ASP A 103 -17.42 0.26 -4.96
C ASP A 103 -16.25 -0.15 -5.86
N TYR A 104 -15.70 0.83 -6.60
CA TYR A 104 -14.53 0.61 -7.45
C TYR A 104 -13.30 0.24 -6.62
N ALA A 105 -13.05 0.98 -5.54
CA ALA A 105 -11.93 0.70 -4.64
C ALA A 105 -12.07 -0.66 -3.95
N GLY A 106 -13.28 -1.05 -3.55
CA GLY A 106 -13.57 -2.34 -2.93
C GLY A 106 -13.26 -3.51 -3.87
N GLY A 107 -13.69 -3.43 -5.13
CA GLY A 107 -13.38 -4.45 -6.13
C GLY A 107 -11.89 -4.59 -6.42
N GLU A 108 -11.15 -3.47 -6.52
CA GLU A 108 -9.69 -3.52 -6.71
C GLU A 108 -8.94 -3.96 -5.45
N LEU A 109 -9.46 -3.64 -4.26
CA LEU A 109 -8.92 -4.12 -2.99
C LEU A 109 -9.06 -5.65 -2.88
N GLU A 110 -10.22 -6.20 -3.21
CA GLU A 110 -10.43 -7.65 -3.26
C GLU A 110 -9.43 -8.30 -4.23
N ARG A 111 -9.31 -7.74 -5.44
CA ARG A 111 -8.41 -8.26 -6.47
C ARG A 111 -6.94 -8.23 -6.06
N VAL A 112 -6.47 -7.16 -5.41
CA VAL A 112 -5.06 -7.09 -4.96
C VAL A 112 -4.80 -7.99 -3.75
N LEU A 113 -5.79 -8.20 -2.87
CA LEU A 113 -5.65 -9.12 -1.73
C LEU A 113 -5.53 -10.58 -2.17
N GLN A 114 -6.11 -10.97 -3.31
CA GLN A 114 -5.89 -12.29 -3.92
C GLN A 114 -4.43 -12.50 -4.35
N LEU A 115 -3.69 -11.42 -4.65
CA LEU A 115 -2.28 -11.48 -5.05
C LEU A 115 -1.34 -11.58 -3.85
N ALA A 116 -1.72 -11.04 -2.69
CA ALA A 116 -0.88 -10.94 -1.50
C ALA A 116 -0.21 -12.27 -1.06
N PRO A 117 -0.86 -13.45 -1.11
CA PRO A 117 -0.22 -14.72 -0.72
C PRO A 117 0.99 -15.11 -1.59
N THR A 118 1.08 -14.59 -2.82
CA THR A 118 2.18 -14.91 -3.76
C THR A 118 3.43 -14.07 -3.53
N VAL A 119 3.35 -13.06 -2.66
CA VAL A 119 4.48 -12.19 -2.34
C VAL A 119 5.48 -12.95 -1.46
N GLU A 120 6.70 -13.12 -1.95
CA GLU A 120 7.82 -13.68 -1.21
C GLU A 120 9.05 -12.75 -1.26
N PRO A 121 9.95 -12.79 -0.25
CA PRO A 121 9.82 -13.53 1.00
C PRO A 121 8.67 -13.00 1.88
N ARG A 122 8.21 -13.77 2.88
CA ARG A 122 7.22 -13.35 3.89
C ARG A 122 7.45 -11.94 4.46
N ALA A 123 8.72 -11.60 4.68
CA ALA A 123 9.15 -10.28 5.13
C ALA A 123 8.78 -9.13 4.16
N SER A 124 8.77 -9.38 2.86
CA SER A 124 8.28 -8.46 1.82
C SER A 124 6.76 -8.42 1.78
N ARG A 125 6.09 -9.57 1.94
CA ARG A 125 4.62 -9.64 2.04
C ARG A 125 4.08 -8.80 3.18
N ALA A 126 4.68 -8.93 4.36
CA ALA A 126 4.33 -8.13 5.54
C ALA A 126 4.44 -6.63 5.28
N PHE A 127 5.52 -6.19 4.61
CA PHE A 127 5.69 -4.78 4.27
C PHE A 127 4.68 -4.30 3.21
N ALA A 128 4.40 -5.11 2.18
CA ALA A 128 3.40 -4.76 1.17
C ALA A 128 2.00 -4.62 1.78
N LEU A 129 1.61 -5.55 2.67
CA LEU A 129 0.37 -5.46 3.44
C LEU A 129 0.35 -4.27 4.40
N GLN A 130 1.50 -3.90 4.99
CA GLN A 130 1.61 -2.67 5.79
C GLN A 130 1.28 -1.43 4.97
N CYS A 131 1.86 -1.30 3.76
CA CYS A 131 1.57 -0.18 2.86
C CYS A 131 0.08 -0.16 2.48
N LEU A 132 -0.46 -1.30 2.07
CA LEU A 132 -1.86 -1.44 1.66
C LEU A 132 -2.82 -1.07 2.79
N TRP A 133 -2.57 -1.57 4.01
CA TRP A 133 -3.36 -1.27 5.19
C TRP A 133 -3.31 0.22 5.52
N GLY A 134 -2.12 0.83 5.48
CA GLY A 134 -1.93 2.25 5.75
C GLY A 134 -2.69 3.15 4.77
N GLY A 135 -2.67 2.85 3.47
CA GLY A 135 -3.44 3.59 2.47
C GLY A 135 -4.95 3.50 2.67
N CYS A 136 -5.45 2.30 2.97
CA CYS A 136 -6.88 2.12 3.25
C CYS A 136 -7.30 2.80 4.56
N TYR A 137 -6.53 2.62 5.64
CA TYR A 137 -6.80 3.21 6.96
C TYR A 137 -6.73 4.74 6.95
N GLY A 138 -5.82 5.30 6.14
CA GLY A 138 -5.68 6.74 5.92
C GLY A 138 -6.89 7.36 5.24
N ALA A 139 -7.72 6.56 4.54
CA ALA A 139 -9.02 6.99 4.03
C ALA A 139 -10.12 6.78 5.07
N ASP A 140 -10.28 5.56 5.58
CA ASP A 140 -11.19 5.22 6.68
C ASP A 140 -10.81 3.89 7.33
N GLU A 141 -11.10 3.71 8.62
CA GLU A 141 -10.83 2.44 9.31
C GLU A 141 -11.58 1.26 8.69
N ALA A 142 -12.83 1.46 8.26
CA ALA A 142 -13.65 0.41 7.67
C ALA A 142 -13.03 -0.16 6.38
N PHE A 143 -12.33 0.67 5.60
CA PHE A 143 -11.66 0.22 4.36
C PHE A 143 -10.39 -0.60 4.64
N ALA A 144 -9.79 -0.44 5.82
CA ALA A 144 -8.59 -1.17 6.20
C ALA A 144 -8.88 -2.59 6.73
N GLU A 145 -10.13 -2.86 7.11
CA GLU A 145 -10.52 -4.10 7.77
C GLU A 145 -10.25 -5.36 6.90
N PRO A 146 -10.57 -5.39 5.59
CA PRO A 146 -10.20 -6.52 4.73
C PRO A 146 -8.68 -6.78 4.68
N VAL A 147 -7.87 -5.71 4.73
CA VAL A 147 -6.40 -5.84 4.78
C VAL A 147 -5.95 -6.37 6.13
N TRP A 148 -6.57 -5.91 7.23
CA TRP A 148 -6.29 -6.42 8.56
C TRP A 148 -6.56 -7.93 8.68
N GLN A 149 -7.69 -8.40 8.16
CA GLN A 149 -8.01 -9.83 8.09
C GLN A 149 -6.99 -10.60 7.24
N ALA A 150 -6.49 -10.01 6.15
CA ALA A 150 -5.41 -10.62 5.36
C ALA A 150 -4.08 -10.68 6.13
N ILE A 151 -3.74 -9.66 6.92
CA ILE A 151 -2.56 -9.63 7.78
C ILE A 151 -2.63 -10.76 8.81
N LEU A 152 -3.76 -10.90 9.51
CA LEU A 152 -3.97 -11.97 10.51
C LEU A 152 -3.80 -13.38 9.92
N ARG A 153 -4.23 -13.58 8.68
CA ARG A 153 -4.14 -14.87 7.98
C ARG A 153 -2.74 -15.17 7.42
N LEU A 154 -2.03 -14.15 6.93
CA LEU A 154 -0.83 -14.34 6.09
C LEU A 154 0.50 -14.06 6.81
N CYS A 155 0.44 -13.43 7.99
CA CYS A 155 1.62 -13.03 8.76
C CYS A 155 1.58 -13.64 10.18
N ASN A 156 2.74 -14.04 10.69
CA ASN A 156 2.88 -14.49 12.07
C ASN A 156 3.99 -13.68 12.76
N PRO A 157 3.65 -12.85 13.77
CA PRO A 157 4.60 -11.92 14.35
C PRO A 157 5.80 -12.58 15.04
N ASP A 158 5.77 -13.88 15.33
CA ASP A 158 6.90 -14.62 15.91
C ASP A 158 7.85 -15.26 14.87
N HIS A 159 7.49 -15.28 13.58
CA HIS A 159 8.35 -15.86 12.54
C HIS A 159 9.41 -14.89 12.02
N HIS A 160 9.14 -13.59 11.98
CA HIS A 160 10.08 -12.61 11.45
C HIS A 160 9.86 -11.21 12.06
N TRP A 161 10.94 -10.46 12.30
CA TRP A 161 10.86 -9.14 12.94
C TRP A 161 10.02 -8.12 12.16
N ARG A 162 9.96 -8.23 10.81
CA ARG A 162 9.08 -7.38 9.99
C ARG A 162 7.60 -7.68 10.22
N GLU A 163 7.24 -8.94 10.45
CA GLU A 163 5.86 -9.31 10.80
C GLU A 163 5.55 -8.75 12.19
N ALA A 164 6.42 -8.92 13.19
CA ALA A 164 6.27 -8.28 14.51
C ALA A 164 6.09 -6.75 14.41
N ARG A 165 6.90 -6.10 13.57
CA ARG A 165 6.84 -4.64 13.35
C ARG A 165 5.52 -4.21 12.72
N LEU A 166 4.98 -4.98 11.77
CA LEU A 166 3.68 -4.71 11.16
C LEU A 166 2.57 -4.69 12.22
N PHE A 167 2.48 -5.73 13.07
CA PHE A 167 1.47 -5.77 14.14
C PHE A 167 1.63 -4.62 15.12
N ARG A 168 2.87 -4.28 15.50
CA ARG A 168 3.14 -3.11 16.33
C ARG A 168 2.69 -1.82 15.65
N TYR A 169 3.00 -1.63 14.37
CA TYR A 169 2.59 -0.46 13.61
C TYR A 169 1.07 -0.29 13.59
N VAL A 170 0.33 -1.38 13.31
CA VAL A 170 -1.14 -1.36 13.33
C VAL A 170 -1.68 -0.97 14.71
N ALA A 171 -1.14 -1.55 15.80
CA ALA A 171 -1.51 -1.20 17.17
C ALA A 171 -1.21 0.26 17.50
N GLU A 172 -0.02 0.76 17.15
CA GLU A 172 0.38 2.15 17.39
C GLU A 172 -0.50 3.15 16.65
N VAL A 173 -0.83 2.86 15.38
CA VAL A 173 -1.69 3.74 14.57
C VAL A 173 -3.13 3.73 15.08
N ARG A 174 -3.70 2.56 15.40
CA ARG A 174 -5.06 2.47 15.94
C ARG A 174 -5.17 3.16 17.30
N GLU A 175 -4.21 2.93 18.22
CA GLU A 175 -4.18 3.59 19.53
C GLU A 175 -4.09 5.12 19.42
N ALA A 176 -3.27 5.61 18.50
CA ALA A 176 -3.10 7.05 18.30
C ALA A 176 -4.39 7.74 17.81
N ARG A 177 -5.23 7.02 17.05
CA ARG A 177 -6.52 7.53 16.57
C ARG A 177 -7.64 7.34 17.60
N HIS A 178 -7.64 6.20 18.28
CA HIS A 178 -8.66 5.80 19.23
C HIS A 178 -8.00 5.10 20.44
N PRO A 179 -7.89 5.80 21.59
CA PRO A 179 -7.30 5.21 22.80
C PRO A 179 -7.98 3.90 23.21
N GLY A 180 -7.20 2.88 23.50
CA GLY A 180 -7.65 1.53 23.84
C GLY A 180 -7.72 0.55 22.66
N HIS A 181 -7.69 1.02 21.40
CA HIS A 181 -7.80 0.13 20.24
C HIS A 181 -6.55 -0.74 20.01
N ALA A 182 -5.41 -0.46 20.67
CA ALA A 182 -4.29 -1.41 20.68
C ALA A 182 -4.69 -2.77 21.29
N ALA A 183 -5.61 -2.77 22.28
CA ALA A 183 -6.05 -4.01 22.94
C ALA A 183 -6.74 -4.97 21.96
N GLU A 184 -7.53 -4.45 21.01
CA GLU A 184 -8.20 -5.24 19.97
C GLU A 184 -7.19 -5.91 19.03
N VAL A 185 -6.17 -5.15 18.62
CA VAL A 185 -5.06 -5.67 17.79
C VAL A 185 -4.34 -6.79 18.53
N ILE A 186 -4.00 -6.57 19.80
CA ILE A 186 -3.32 -7.55 20.66
C ILE A 186 -4.17 -8.81 20.88
N ALA A 187 -5.48 -8.65 21.08
CA ALA A 187 -6.40 -9.77 21.28
C ALA A 187 -6.50 -10.67 20.05
N ALA A 188 -6.50 -10.07 18.85
CA ALA A 188 -6.56 -10.77 17.57
C ALA A 188 -5.22 -11.42 17.16
N MET A 189 -4.09 -10.98 17.72
CA MET A 189 -2.78 -11.58 17.42
C MET A 189 -2.73 -13.08 17.83
N PRO A 190 -2.03 -13.92 17.05
CA PRO A 190 -1.66 -15.26 17.48
C PRO A 190 -0.96 -15.24 18.85
N ILE A 191 -1.24 -16.24 19.69
CA ILE A 191 -0.59 -16.38 21.00
C ILE A 191 0.91 -16.59 20.77
N GLY A 192 1.73 -15.79 21.45
CA GLY A 192 3.17 -15.88 21.29
C GLY A 192 3.96 -14.72 21.89
N LYS A 193 5.27 -14.70 21.61
CA LYS A 193 6.22 -13.76 22.23
C LYS A 193 5.93 -12.32 21.82
N ALA A 194 5.63 -12.10 20.55
CA ALA A 194 5.30 -10.78 20.03
C ALA A 194 4.02 -10.22 20.64
N ARG A 195 2.96 -11.04 20.79
CA ARG A 195 1.72 -10.64 21.47
C ARG A 195 1.99 -10.24 22.92
N ALA A 196 2.72 -11.06 23.67
CA ALA A 196 3.09 -10.75 25.05
C ALA A 196 3.94 -9.48 25.18
N ALA A 197 4.87 -9.26 24.24
CA ALA A 197 5.66 -8.03 24.20
C ALA A 197 4.82 -6.79 23.93
N LEU A 198 3.83 -6.90 23.03
CA LEU A 198 2.94 -5.80 22.69
C LEU A 198 1.95 -5.51 23.84
N ALA A 199 1.40 -6.55 24.48
CA ALA A 199 0.55 -6.43 25.67
C ALA A 199 1.25 -5.65 26.79
N ARG A 200 2.52 -5.99 27.09
CA ARG A 200 3.34 -5.23 28.07
C ARG A 200 3.55 -3.77 27.66
N ARG A 201 3.79 -3.51 26.37
CA ARG A 201 4.01 -2.14 25.86
C ARG A 201 2.78 -1.26 26.05
N PHE A 202 1.60 -1.78 25.79
CA PHE A 202 0.33 -1.05 25.89
C PHE A 202 -0.39 -1.21 27.23
N ARG A 203 0.21 -1.95 28.19
CA ARG A 203 -0.38 -2.24 29.51
C ARG A 203 -1.77 -2.89 29.41
N VAL A 204 -1.93 -3.77 28.43
CA VAL A 204 -3.13 -4.60 28.24
C VAL A 204 -2.93 -5.88 29.06
N ALA A 205 -3.92 -6.17 29.92
CA ALA A 205 -3.92 -7.33 30.82
C ALA A 205 -4.08 -8.65 30.06
#